data_AF-A0A084GLP4-F1
#
_entry.id   AF-A0A084GLP4-F1
#
_cell.length_a   1.000
_cell.length_b   1.000
_cell.length_c   1.000
_cell.angle_alpha   90.00
_cell.angle_beta   90.00
_cell.angle_gamma   90.00
#
_symmetry.space_group_name_H-M   'P 1'
#
loop_
_entity.id
_entity.type
_entity.pdbx_description
1 polymer ?
#
loop_
_entity_poly.entity_id
_entity_poly.type
_entity_poly.pdbx_seq_one_letter_code
_entity_poly.pdbx_strand_id
1 'polypeptide(L)'
;MKIVLHAALSIFYIVYFTAVFYVLFLFLNIPGSVISGTIICLLLLGLFIYSVYEMIHSKERNLLFFRGLSGTIALSVTSISLIITLFFVVLMNIMTTHVNYQSISPREKFEFQVNAFLPVDPYQEYKDKALTKTISHLTVFYPSLKKKDLELVENEYKQAREISTRLLGEIEDQPIDLLLLDESPDSLHELDYLDYMGFYDHNKKTMAVVIPDEYNASSPVVIETFYHEYSHYYLEKTLEKLSIEPYKIPIWFNEGLAEYAGYNGKEVLIPLQTTVSFYDLINPGDWANALEKSTEADIYTQSYYAVKMLADEFGEEIILQLLKETKAAGSFEEALKNKTGYTYEELERKL
;
A
#
# COMPACT_ATOMS: atom_id res chain seq x y z
N MET A 1 -25.50 17.09 41.35
CA MET A 1 -24.91 18.15 40.49
C MET A 1 -23.40 18.01 40.31
N LYS A 2 -22.58 17.96 41.37
CA LYS A 2 -21.10 17.85 41.25
C LYS A 2 -20.61 16.62 40.46
N ILE A 3 -21.22 15.45 40.67
CA ILE A 3 -20.87 14.22 39.93
C ILE A 3 -21.10 14.39 38.42
N VAL A 4 -22.26 14.92 38.03
CA VAL A 4 -22.61 15.18 36.62
C VAL A 4 -21.64 16.18 35.99
N LEU A 5 -21.30 17.25 36.73
CA LEU A 5 -20.30 18.22 36.27
C LEU A 5 -18.93 17.57 36.05
N HIS A 6 -18.43 16.78 37.00
CA HIS A 6 -17.14 16.10 36.85
C HIS A 6 -17.16 15.09 35.70
N ALA A 7 -18.25 14.34 35.51
CA ALA A 7 -18.40 13.42 34.39
C ALA A 7 -18.37 14.17 33.04
N ALA A 8 -19.11 15.28 32.93
CA ALA A 8 -19.10 16.12 31.74
C ALA A 8 -17.70 16.71 31.45
N LEU A 9 -17.00 17.16 32.49
CA LEU A 9 -15.61 17.63 32.37
C LEU A 9 -14.67 16.50 31.93
N SER A 10 -14.80 15.31 32.49
CA SER A 10 -14.01 14.13 32.08
C SER A 10 -14.22 13.82 30.60
N ILE A 11 -15.47 13.75 30.13
CA ILE A 11 -15.78 13.50 28.71
C ILE A 11 -15.17 14.60 27.83
N PHE A 12 -15.35 15.87 28.21
CA PHE A 12 -14.79 16.99 27.48
C PHE A 12 -13.26 16.91 27.39
N TYR A 13 -12.57 16.62 28.49
CA TYR A 13 -11.12 16.46 28.50
C TYR A 13 -10.66 15.26 27.67
N ILE A 14 -11.37 14.13 27.74
CA ILE A 14 -11.05 12.95 26.93
C ILE A 14 -11.13 13.32 25.44
N VAL A 15 -12.23 13.93 24.99
CA VAL A 15 -12.41 14.33 23.59
C VAL A 15 -11.36 15.35 23.16
N TYR A 16 -11.15 16.40 23.96
CA TYR A 16 -10.19 17.46 23.67
C TYR A 16 -8.76 16.92 23.54
N PHE A 17 -8.27 16.17 24.54
CA PHE A 17 -6.91 15.64 24.50
C PHE A 17 -6.74 14.52 23.48
N THR A 18 -7.79 13.75 23.17
CA THR A 18 -7.75 12.80 22.05
C THR A 18 -7.49 13.53 20.73
N ALA A 19 -8.20 14.64 20.47
CA ALA A 19 -7.96 15.45 19.28
C ALA A 19 -6.55 16.06 19.27
N VAL A 20 -6.07 16.55 20.42
CA VAL A 20 -4.69 17.08 20.54
C VAL A 20 -3.64 15.99 20.28
N PHE A 21 -3.80 14.79 20.84
CA PHE A 21 -2.91 13.67 20.59
C PHE A 21 -2.94 13.29 19.10
N TYR A 22 -4.13 13.16 18.52
CA TYR A 22 -4.26 12.83 17.11
C TYR A 22 -3.52 13.83 16.22
N VAL A 23 -3.78 15.13 16.38
CA VAL A 23 -3.11 16.18 15.61
C VAL A 23 -1.60 16.17 15.83
N LEU A 24 -1.13 16.06 17.08
CA LEU A 24 0.31 16.02 17.39
C LEU A 24 1.01 14.88 16.65
N PHE A 25 0.43 13.68 16.68
CA PHE A 25 1.06 12.49 16.13
C PHE A 25 1.07 12.44 14.60
N LEU A 26 0.19 13.18 13.92
CA LEU A 26 0.31 13.37 12.46
C LEU A 26 1.68 13.95 12.06
N PHE A 27 2.23 14.86 12.88
CA PHE A 27 3.52 15.51 12.60
C PHE A 27 4.75 14.74 13.07
N LEU A 28 4.58 13.64 13.80
CA LEU A 28 5.70 12.88 14.37
C LEU A 28 6.05 11.66 13.51
N ASN A 29 7.33 11.43 13.27
CA ASN A 29 7.84 10.15 12.75
C ASN A 29 7.76 9.04 13.82
N ILE A 30 8.14 7.81 13.48
CA ILE A 30 8.05 6.67 14.41
C ILE A 30 8.86 6.92 15.70
N PRO A 31 10.15 7.30 15.66
CA PRO A 31 10.91 7.57 16.89
C PRO A 31 10.30 8.69 17.73
N GLY A 32 9.92 9.80 17.10
CA GLY A 32 9.27 10.93 17.77
C GLY A 32 7.97 10.54 18.45
N SER A 33 7.16 9.70 17.79
CA SER A 33 5.89 9.19 18.34
C SER A 33 6.10 8.32 19.56
N VAL A 34 7.08 7.42 19.53
CA VAL A 34 7.39 6.54 20.67
C VAL A 34 7.91 7.36 21.85
N ILE A 35 8.82 8.31 21.61
CA ILE A 35 9.39 9.17 22.66
C ILE A 35 8.30 10.06 23.28
N SER A 36 7.58 10.83 22.45
CA SER A 36 6.51 11.72 22.91
C SER A 36 5.38 10.94 23.60
N GLY A 37 4.97 9.80 23.03
CA GLY A 37 3.97 8.92 23.63
C GLY A 37 4.40 8.40 25.00
N THR A 38 5.67 8.00 25.16
CA THR A 38 6.21 7.56 26.44
C THR A 38 6.18 8.68 27.49
N ILE A 39 6.62 9.89 27.12
CA ILE A 39 6.62 11.04 28.03
C ILE A 39 5.19 11.39 28.48
N ILE A 40 4.25 11.49 27.54
CA ILE A 40 2.85 11.80 27.86
C ILE A 40 2.23 10.69 28.72
N CYS A 41 2.51 9.42 28.42
CA CYS A 41 2.04 8.28 29.19
C CYS A 41 2.53 8.33 30.65
N LEU A 42 3.82 8.63 30.88
CA LEU A 42 4.37 8.78 32.22
C LEU A 42 3.71 9.93 33.00
N LEU A 43 3.43 11.06 32.34
CA LEU A 43 2.71 12.18 32.96
C LEU A 43 1.27 11.79 33.35
N LEU A 44 0.55 11.10 32.47
CA LEU A 44 -0.80 10.61 32.74
C LEU A 44 -0.83 9.55 33.84
N LEU A 45 0.18 8.67 33.88
CA LEU A 45 0.34 7.67 34.94
C LEU A 45 0.63 8.35 36.28
N GLY A 46 1.50 9.37 36.30
CA GLY A 46 1.74 10.20 37.48
C GLY A 46 0.46 10.86 37.99
N LEU A 47 -0.37 11.41 37.09
CA LEU A 47 -1.67 12.00 37.41
C LEU A 47 -2.65 10.96 37.97
N PHE A 48 -2.67 9.76 37.39
CA PHE A 48 -3.47 8.64 37.88
C PHE A 48 -3.04 8.22 39.29
N ILE A 49 -1.75 7.98 39.52
CA ILE A 49 -1.21 7.60 40.84
C ILE A 49 -1.52 8.69 41.87
N TYR A 50 -1.32 9.96 41.52
CA TYR A 50 -1.65 11.08 42.39
C TYR A 50 -3.15 11.11 42.75
N SER A 51 -4.03 10.89 41.77
CA SER A 51 -5.48 10.86 42.01
C SER A 51 -5.91 9.72 42.95
N VAL A 52 -5.28 8.55 42.85
CA VAL A 52 -5.50 7.41 43.75
C VAL A 52 -4.96 7.71 45.15
N TYR A 53 -3.78 8.32 45.24
CA TYR A 53 -3.18 8.73 46.51
C TYR A 53 -4.10 9.71 47.27
N GLU A 54 -4.59 10.76 46.59
CA GLU A 54 -5.54 11.74 47.13
C GLU A 54 -6.84 11.10 47.60
N MET A 55 -7.33 10.09 46.87
CA MET A 55 -8.54 9.36 47.24
C MET A 55 -8.39 8.64 48.59
N ILE A 56 -7.19 8.15 48.91
CA ILE A 56 -6.88 7.40 50.13
C ILE A 56 -6.51 8.32 51.29
N HIS A 57 -5.62 9.30 51.07
CA HIS A 57 -4.92 9.98 52.16
C HIS A 57 -5.42 11.42 52.44
N SER A 58 -6.09 12.07 51.49
CA SER A 58 -6.43 13.49 51.62
C SER A 58 -7.87 13.72 52.08
N LYS A 59 -8.03 14.58 53.09
CA LYS A 59 -9.32 15.15 53.52
C LYS A 59 -9.74 16.34 52.65
N GLU A 60 -8.77 17.05 52.05
CA GLU A 60 -9.00 18.20 51.17
C GLU A 60 -8.58 17.87 49.74
N ARG A 61 -9.54 17.32 48.98
CA ARG A 61 -9.29 16.80 47.63
C ARG A 61 -9.54 17.90 46.62
N ASN A 62 -8.49 18.63 46.26
CA ASN A 62 -8.58 19.73 45.29
C ASN A 62 -7.44 19.64 44.28
N LEU A 63 -7.74 19.16 43.07
CA LEU A 63 -6.82 19.26 41.93
C LEU A 63 -7.58 19.79 40.70
N LEU A 64 -7.12 20.91 40.14
CA LEU A 64 -7.76 21.59 39.02
C LEU A 64 -9.25 21.88 39.30
N PHE A 65 -10.13 21.52 38.36
CA PHE A 65 -11.58 21.65 38.45
C PHE A 65 -12.26 20.46 39.16
N PHE A 66 -11.48 19.43 39.52
CA PHE A 66 -11.97 18.22 40.17
C PHE A 66 -11.84 18.34 41.70
N ARG A 67 -12.96 18.64 42.37
CA ARG A 67 -13.02 18.81 43.83
C ARG A 67 -13.80 17.70 44.52
N GLY A 68 -13.31 17.24 45.67
CA GLY A 68 -13.91 16.17 46.47
C GLY A 68 -13.72 14.77 45.87
N LEU A 69 -14.27 13.74 46.54
CA LEU A 69 -14.14 12.32 46.14
C LEU A 69 -14.60 12.06 44.70
N SER A 70 -15.73 12.64 44.29
CA SER A 70 -16.23 12.49 42.93
C SER A 70 -15.28 13.10 41.89
N GLY A 71 -14.55 14.15 42.26
CA GLY A 71 -13.57 14.78 41.39
C GLY A 71 -12.34 13.91 41.22
N THR A 72 -11.80 13.37 42.32
CA THR A 72 -10.63 12.47 42.26
C THR A 72 -10.92 11.21 41.47
N ILE A 73 -12.11 10.59 41.64
CA ILE A 73 -12.53 9.43 40.83
C ILE A 73 -12.61 9.80 39.35
N ALA A 74 -13.26 10.93 39.02
CA ALA A 74 -13.40 11.38 37.64
C ALA A 74 -12.03 11.66 37.00
N LEU A 75 -11.09 12.24 37.75
CA LEU A 75 -9.71 12.44 37.30
C LEU A 75 -8.99 11.11 37.03
N SER A 76 -9.10 10.12 37.93
CA SER A 76 -8.52 8.80 37.72
C SER A 76 -9.04 8.15 36.44
N VAL A 77 -10.36 8.21 36.22
CA VAL A 77 -11.02 7.68 35.01
C VAL A 77 -10.54 8.43 33.77
N THR A 78 -10.47 9.76 33.81
CA THR A 78 -9.94 10.57 32.70
C THR A 78 -8.50 10.16 32.37
N SER A 79 -7.63 10.04 33.37
CA SER A 79 -6.21 9.69 33.16
C SER A 79 -6.07 8.32 32.50
N ILE A 80 -6.79 7.28 32.99
CA ILE A 80 -6.68 5.94 32.41
C ILE A 80 -7.29 5.88 31.00
N SER A 81 -8.40 6.56 30.75
CA SER A 81 -8.97 6.67 29.40
C SER A 81 -8.01 7.35 28.44
N LEU A 82 -7.33 8.43 28.85
CA LEU A 82 -6.35 9.10 28.02
C LEU A 82 -5.10 8.25 27.75
N ILE A 83 -4.66 7.42 28.69
CA ILE A 83 -3.57 6.46 28.46
C ILE A 83 -3.97 5.44 27.39
N ILE A 84 -5.18 4.89 27.49
CA ILE A 84 -5.69 3.93 26.50
C ILE A 84 -5.79 4.60 25.12
N THR A 85 -6.38 5.79 25.04
CA THR A 85 -6.49 6.51 23.77
C THR A 85 -5.12 6.85 23.19
N LEU A 86 -4.17 7.33 24.01
CA LEU A 86 -2.81 7.62 23.57
C LEU A 86 -2.13 6.37 22.98
N PHE A 87 -2.31 5.20 23.61
CA PHE A 87 -1.78 3.95 23.08
C PHE A 87 -2.30 3.67 21.66
N PHE A 88 -3.62 3.80 21.44
CA PHE A 88 -4.20 3.60 20.10
C PHE A 88 -3.75 4.66 19.09
N VAL A 89 -3.61 5.93 19.48
CA VAL A 89 -3.11 6.99 18.59
C VAL A 89 -1.65 6.74 18.18
N VAL A 90 -0.79 6.37 19.14
CA VAL A 90 0.60 6.01 18.87
C VAL A 90 0.65 4.80 17.92
N LEU A 91 -0.14 3.76 18.21
CA LEU A 91 -0.20 2.54 17.39
C LEU A 91 -0.66 2.86 15.96
N MET A 92 -1.73 3.65 15.79
CA MET A 92 -2.22 4.07 14.47
C MET A 92 -1.17 4.83 13.68
N ASN A 93 -0.43 5.76 14.33
CA ASN A 93 0.63 6.50 13.64
C ASN A 93 1.81 5.58 13.24
N ILE A 94 2.18 4.62 14.10
CA ILE A 94 3.20 3.62 13.78
C ILE A 94 2.75 2.77 12.59
N MET A 95 1.53 2.23 12.62
CA MET A 95 0.99 1.42 11.52
C MET A 95 0.96 2.21 10.21
N THR A 96 0.45 3.45 10.23
CA THR A 96 0.40 4.32 9.04
C THR A 96 1.79 4.58 8.48
N THR A 97 2.75 4.93 9.35
CA THR A 97 4.11 5.27 8.92
C THR A 97 4.91 4.05 8.49
N HIS A 98 4.67 2.89 9.12
CA HIS A 98 5.37 1.65 8.80
C HIS A 98 4.87 1.02 7.49
N VAL A 99 3.56 1.06 7.24
CA VAL A 99 2.94 0.46 6.03
C VAL A 99 3.35 1.18 4.75
N ASN A 100 3.52 2.51 4.77
CA ASN A 100 3.86 3.27 3.56
C ASN A 100 5.36 3.52 3.40
N TYR A 101 6.19 3.09 4.36
CA TYR A 101 7.66 3.07 4.31
C TYR A 101 8.41 4.36 3.86
N GLN A 102 7.70 5.47 3.66
CA GLN A 102 8.22 6.78 3.26
C GLN A 102 8.00 7.82 4.37
N SER A 103 8.62 9.00 4.22
CA SER A 103 8.31 10.17 5.05
C SER A 103 6.96 10.78 4.66
N ILE A 104 5.88 10.14 5.06
CA ILE A 104 4.50 10.58 4.78
C ILE A 104 4.24 11.93 5.48
N SER A 105 3.70 12.88 4.73
CA SER A 105 3.26 14.17 5.26
C SER A 105 2.10 14.02 6.25
N PRO A 106 1.87 15.02 7.13
CA PRO A 106 0.72 15.02 8.04
C PRO A 106 -0.63 14.89 7.34
N ARG A 107 -0.76 15.42 6.11
CA ARG A 107 -1.99 15.37 5.31
C ARG A 107 -2.25 13.95 4.82
N GLU A 108 -1.27 13.32 4.19
CA GLU A 108 -1.41 11.95 3.69
C GLU A 108 -1.66 10.94 4.82
N LYS A 109 -1.03 11.14 6.00
CA LYS A 109 -1.35 10.31 7.19
C LYS A 109 -2.80 10.46 7.63
N PHE A 110 -3.31 11.69 7.61
CA PHE A 110 -4.71 11.95 7.94
C PHE A 110 -5.64 11.28 6.94
N GLU A 111 -5.37 11.43 5.64
CA GLU A 111 -6.15 10.81 4.57
C GLU A 111 -6.10 9.27 4.66
N PHE A 112 -4.95 8.67 4.91
CA PHE A 112 -4.81 7.23 5.13
C PHE A 112 -5.66 6.75 6.31
N GLN A 113 -5.58 7.45 7.45
CA GLN A 113 -6.34 7.09 8.65
C GLN A 113 -7.85 7.26 8.43
N VAL A 114 -8.30 8.33 7.76
CA VAL A 114 -9.71 8.54 7.41
C VAL A 114 -10.18 7.45 6.44
N ASN A 115 -9.41 7.15 5.40
CA ASN A 115 -9.74 6.13 4.40
C ASN A 115 -9.82 4.72 5.01
N ALA A 116 -9.07 4.45 6.07
CA ALA A 116 -9.17 3.19 6.83
C ALA A 116 -10.53 3.04 7.54
N PHE A 117 -11.19 4.14 7.95
CA PHE A 117 -12.49 4.11 8.64
C PHE A 117 -13.68 4.43 7.73
N LEU A 118 -13.46 5.26 6.72
CA LEU A 118 -14.44 5.71 5.73
C LEU A 118 -13.79 5.48 4.37
N PRO A 119 -13.88 4.26 3.80
CA PRO A 119 -13.25 3.97 2.52
C PRO A 119 -13.98 4.74 1.42
N VAL A 120 -13.49 5.94 1.14
CA VAL A 120 -13.87 6.69 -0.06
C VAL A 120 -13.20 5.98 -1.24
N ASP A 121 -13.97 5.60 -2.25
CA ASP A 121 -13.41 5.19 -3.54
C ASP A 121 -12.93 6.47 -4.24
N PRO A 122 -11.61 6.70 -4.39
CA PRO A 122 -11.10 7.91 -5.00
C PRO A 122 -11.52 8.04 -6.47
N TYR A 123 -11.97 6.95 -7.09
CA TYR A 123 -12.39 6.91 -8.48
C TYR A 123 -13.90 7.08 -8.67
N GLN A 124 -14.67 7.19 -7.58
CA GLN A 124 -16.14 7.20 -7.65
C GLN A 124 -16.66 8.35 -8.52
N GLU A 125 -16.08 9.55 -8.40
CA GLU A 125 -16.50 10.70 -9.20
C GLU A 125 -16.30 10.46 -10.71
N TYR A 126 -15.19 9.80 -11.08
CA TYR A 126 -14.93 9.41 -12.46
C TYR A 126 -15.95 8.35 -12.91
N LYS A 127 -16.15 7.30 -12.11
CA LYS A 127 -17.09 6.19 -12.41
C LYS A 127 -18.52 6.70 -12.62
N ASP A 128 -18.97 7.69 -11.84
CA ASP A 128 -20.31 8.27 -11.93
C ASP A 128 -20.57 9.01 -13.25
N LYS A 129 -19.52 9.57 -13.88
CA LYS A 129 -19.61 10.33 -15.13
C LYS A 129 -19.28 9.49 -16.36
N ALA A 130 -18.57 8.38 -16.18
CA ALA A 130 -18.10 7.52 -17.25
C ALA A 130 -19.22 6.69 -17.90
N LEU A 131 -19.02 6.32 -19.16
CA LEU A 131 -19.79 5.25 -19.79
C LEU A 131 -19.21 3.90 -19.35
N THR A 132 -20.05 2.87 -19.32
CA THR A 132 -19.65 1.53 -18.86
C THR A 132 -19.89 0.46 -19.92
N LYS A 133 -18.95 -0.48 -20.05
CA LYS A 133 -19.12 -1.72 -20.84
C LYS A 133 -18.52 -2.89 -20.06
N THR A 134 -19.25 -3.99 -19.97
CA THR A 134 -18.72 -5.23 -19.38
C THR A 134 -18.01 -6.05 -20.45
N ILE A 135 -16.80 -6.49 -20.15
CA ILE A 135 -16.00 -7.41 -20.97
C ILE A 135 -15.53 -8.54 -20.04
N SER A 136 -16.17 -9.72 -20.13
CA SER A 136 -15.91 -10.82 -19.19
C SER A 136 -16.11 -10.39 -17.73
N HIS A 137 -15.09 -10.48 -16.88
CA HIS A 137 -15.09 -10.01 -15.49
C HIS A 137 -14.67 -8.53 -15.32
N LEU A 138 -14.31 -7.85 -16.41
CA LEU A 138 -13.95 -6.43 -16.39
C LEU A 138 -15.20 -5.56 -16.54
N THR A 139 -15.40 -4.61 -15.63
CA THR A 139 -16.31 -3.48 -15.85
C THR A 139 -15.48 -2.30 -16.33
N VAL A 140 -15.54 -2.00 -17.63
CA VAL A 140 -14.74 -0.94 -18.25
C VAL A 140 -15.49 0.38 -18.15
N PHE A 141 -14.89 1.36 -17.47
CA PHE A 141 -15.33 2.74 -17.36
C PHE A 141 -14.50 3.61 -18.30
N TYR A 142 -15.15 4.38 -19.16
CA TYR A 142 -14.46 5.17 -20.20
C TYR A 142 -15.24 6.44 -20.55
N PRO A 143 -14.56 7.53 -20.96
CA PRO A 143 -15.23 8.72 -21.46
C PRO A 143 -15.79 8.46 -22.86
N SER A 144 -16.86 9.18 -23.24
CA SER A 144 -17.54 8.98 -24.53
C SER A 144 -16.61 9.07 -25.76
N LEU A 145 -15.54 9.87 -25.68
CA LEU A 145 -14.53 10.05 -26.73
C LEU A 145 -13.66 8.80 -26.96
N LYS A 146 -13.52 7.94 -25.95
CA LYS A 146 -12.73 6.69 -26.01
C LYS A 146 -13.58 5.47 -26.38
N LYS A 147 -14.81 5.65 -26.88
CA LYS A 147 -15.65 4.53 -27.34
C LYS A 147 -14.97 3.69 -28.43
N LYS A 148 -14.15 4.32 -29.28
CA LYS A 148 -13.35 3.65 -30.33
C LYS A 148 -12.31 2.67 -29.76
N ASP A 149 -11.86 2.91 -28.53
CA ASP A 149 -10.81 2.14 -27.88
C ASP A 149 -11.36 0.86 -27.22
N LEU A 150 -12.69 0.75 -27.04
CA LEU A 150 -13.33 -0.43 -26.45
C LEU A 150 -13.17 -1.72 -27.25
N GLU A 151 -13.22 -1.64 -28.58
CA GLU A 151 -13.03 -2.83 -29.43
C GLU A 151 -11.61 -3.35 -29.29
N LEU A 152 -10.64 -2.45 -29.07
CA LEU A 152 -9.28 -2.85 -28.83
C LEU A 152 -9.11 -3.45 -27.43
N VAL A 153 -9.62 -2.81 -26.38
CA VAL A 153 -9.56 -3.39 -25.03
C VAL A 153 -10.15 -4.80 -24.98
N GLU A 154 -11.21 -5.07 -25.75
CA GLU A 154 -11.80 -6.41 -25.86
C GLU A 154 -10.86 -7.43 -26.53
N ASN A 155 -10.08 -7.01 -27.54
CA ASN A 155 -9.10 -7.86 -28.21
C ASN A 155 -7.87 -8.08 -27.32
N GLU A 156 -7.35 -7.02 -26.71
CA GLU A 156 -6.15 -7.05 -25.88
C GLU A 156 -6.39 -7.77 -24.56
N TYR A 157 -7.61 -7.73 -24.01
CA TYR A 157 -8.00 -8.54 -22.84
C TYR A 157 -7.73 -10.03 -23.05
N LYS A 158 -8.04 -10.57 -24.23
CA LYS A 158 -7.82 -12.01 -24.50
C LYS A 158 -6.33 -12.33 -24.48
N GLN A 159 -5.51 -11.47 -25.09
CA GLN A 159 -4.06 -11.63 -25.09
C GLN A 159 -3.46 -11.49 -23.69
N ALA A 160 -3.86 -10.46 -22.94
CA ALA A 160 -3.44 -10.27 -21.55
C ALA A 160 -3.77 -11.52 -20.72
N ARG A 161 -4.98 -12.07 -20.87
CA ARG A 161 -5.37 -13.32 -20.21
C ARG A 161 -4.49 -14.50 -20.64
N GLU A 162 -4.26 -14.69 -21.93
CA GLU A 162 -3.43 -15.80 -22.44
C GLU A 162 -1.99 -15.71 -21.90
N ILE A 163 -1.40 -14.51 -21.90
CA ILE A 163 -0.06 -14.24 -21.35
C ILE A 163 -0.03 -14.56 -19.85
N SER A 164 -0.94 -13.97 -19.06
CA SER A 164 -0.94 -14.19 -17.62
C SER A 164 -1.24 -15.65 -17.25
N THR A 165 -2.12 -16.34 -18.00
CA THR A 165 -2.39 -17.77 -17.80
C THR A 165 -1.16 -18.61 -18.10
N ARG A 166 -0.40 -18.28 -19.14
CA ARG A 166 0.85 -18.97 -19.51
C ARG A 166 1.89 -18.85 -18.39
N LEU A 167 2.04 -17.67 -17.81
CA LEU A 167 3.05 -17.38 -16.78
C LEU A 167 2.65 -17.86 -15.37
N LEU A 168 1.36 -17.76 -15.02
CA LEU A 168 0.87 -17.90 -13.64
C LEU A 168 -0.15 -19.04 -13.46
N GLY A 169 -0.57 -19.69 -14.55
CA GLY A 169 -1.58 -20.76 -14.56
C GLY A 169 -3.01 -20.24 -14.51
N GLU A 170 -3.98 -21.14 -14.39
CA GLU A 170 -5.41 -20.76 -14.40
C GLU A 170 -5.86 -20.16 -13.05
N ILE A 171 -6.68 -19.11 -13.08
CA ILE A 171 -7.34 -18.51 -11.90
C ILE A 171 -8.86 -18.54 -12.05
N GLU A 172 -9.57 -18.36 -10.93
CA GLU A 172 -10.99 -18.01 -10.96
C GLU A 172 -11.13 -16.50 -11.10
N ASP A 173 -11.78 -16.05 -12.17
CA ASP A 173 -12.02 -14.63 -12.42
C ASP A 173 -12.89 -14.02 -11.32
N GLN A 174 -12.49 -12.85 -10.82
CA GLN A 174 -13.32 -12.02 -9.97
C GLN A 174 -13.63 -10.69 -10.67
N PRO A 175 -14.81 -10.09 -10.42
CA PRO A 175 -15.13 -8.77 -10.94
C PRO A 175 -14.08 -7.73 -10.52
N ILE A 176 -13.61 -6.95 -11.50
CA ILE A 176 -12.67 -5.85 -11.33
C ILE A 176 -13.09 -4.69 -12.25
N ASP A 177 -12.90 -3.46 -11.80
CA ASP A 177 -13.13 -2.27 -12.59
C ASP A 177 -11.88 -1.93 -13.41
N LEU A 178 -12.04 -1.60 -14.70
CA LEU A 178 -10.98 -1.05 -15.55
C LEU A 178 -11.35 0.39 -15.92
N LEU A 179 -10.50 1.35 -15.56
CA LEU A 179 -10.67 2.76 -15.91
C LEU A 179 -9.81 3.11 -17.12
N LEU A 180 -10.42 3.66 -18.18
CA LEU A 180 -9.70 4.22 -19.32
C LEU A 180 -9.61 5.73 -19.16
N LEU A 181 -8.47 6.21 -18.69
CA LEU A 181 -8.28 7.60 -18.31
C LEU A 181 -7.63 8.39 -19.45
N ASP A 182 -7.94 9.69 -19.54
CA ASP A 182 -7.25 10.59 -20.48
C ASP A 182 -5.93 11.10 -19.87
N GLU A 183 -5.91 11.26 -18.55
CA GLU A 183 -4.79 11.72 -17.74
C GLU A 183 -4.74 10.95 -16.41
N SER A 184 -3.58 10.96 -15.75
CA SER A 184 -3.49 10.40 -14.39
C SER A 184 -4.36 11.22 -13.43
N PRO A 185 -5.05 10.62 -12.46
CA PRO A 185 -5.78 11.35 -11.43
C PRO A 185 -4.86 12.29 -10.63
N ASP A 186 -5.35 13.47 -10.24
CA ASP A 186 -4.65 14.42 -9.35
C ASP A 186 -4.14 13.78 -8.05
N SER A 187 -4.86 12.79 -7.51
CA SER A 187 -4.43 12.03 -6.33
C SER A 187 -3.20 11.16 -6.55
N LEU A 188 -2.88 10.84 -7.81
CA LEU A 188 -1.66 10.14 -8.23
C LEU A 188 -0.59 11.13 -8.71
N HIS A 189 -0.95 12.36 -9.08
CA HIS A 189 -0.02 13.44 -9.37
C HIS A 189 0.75 13.95 -8.14
N GLU A 190 0.20 13.86 -6.91
CA GLU A 190 0.93 14.21 -5.68
C GLU A 190 2.06 13.20 -5.34
N LEU A 191 2.08 12.02 -5.97
CA LEU A 191 3.22 11.10 -5.97
C LEU A 191 4.18 11.51 -7.11
N ASP A 192 4.88 12.63 -6.88
CA ASP A 192 5.74 13.45 -7.77
C ASP A 192 6.79 12.73 -8.67
N TYR A 193 6.77 11.41 -8.81
CA TYR A 193 7.92 10.63 -9.30
C TYR A 193 7.69 9.61 -10.42
N LEU A 194 6.47 9.32 -10.86
CA LEU A 194 6.24 8.38 -11.97
C LEU A 194 5.06 8.84 -12.84
N ASP A 195 5.33 9.07 -14.12
CA ASP A 195 4.31 9.18 -15.19
C ASP A 195 3.61 7.81 -15.32
N TYR A 196 2.70 7.51 -14.40
CA TYR A 196 1.95 6.27 -14.41
C TYR A 196 1.00 6.25 -15.63
N MET A 197 1.39 5.50 -16.65
CA MET A 197 0.51 5.16 -17.77
C MET A 197 -0.58 4.15 -17.35
N GLY A 198 -0.53 3.63 -16.12
CA GLY A 198 -1.49 2.70 -15.55
C GLY A 198 -1.24 2.45 -14.05
N PHE A 199 -2.19 1.79 -13.41
CA PHE A 199 -2.02 1.27 -12.05
C PHE A 199 -3.01 0.14 -11.75
N TYR A 200 -2.67 -0.69 -10.77
CA TYR A 200 -3.55 -1.68 -10.17
C TYR A 200 -3.72 -1.43 -8.66
N ASP A 201 -4.96 -1.21 -8.22
CA ASP A 201 -5.34 -1.09 -6.81
C ASP A 201 -6.11 -2.33 -6.34
N HIS A 202 -5.38 -3.19 -5.61
CA HIS A 202 -5.92 -4.38 -4.95
C HIS A 202 -7.13 -4.08 -4.04
N ASN A 203 -7.02 -3.07 -3.17
CA ASN A 203 -8.01 -2.80 -2.14
C ASN A 203 -9.34 -2.34 -2.73
N LYS A 204 -9.27 -1.63 -3.87
CA LYS A 204 -10.43 -1.12 -4.60
C LYS A 204 -10.87 -2.02 -5.75
N LYS A 205 -10.13 -3.11 -6.02
CA LYS A 205 -10.36 -3.99 -7.18
C LYS A 205 -10.52 -3.17 -8.46
N THR A 206 -9.59 -2.25 -8.65
CA THR A 206 -9.64 -1.29 -9.74
C THR A 206 -8.28 -1.27 -10.43
N MET A 207 -8.28 -1.39 -11.74
CA MET A 207 -7.14 -1.15 -12.61
C MET A 207 -7.42 0.10 -13.44
N ALA A 208 -6.40 0.85 -13.79
CA ALA A 208 -6.51 1.93 -14.75
C ALA A 208 -5.42 1.87 -15.81
N VAL A 209 -5.75 2.37 -16.99
CA VAL A 209 -4.80 2.64 -18.07
C VAL A 209 -5.06 4.06 -18.56
N VAL A 210 -4.01 4.87 -18.56
CA VAL A 210 -4.01 6.23 -19.09
C VAL A 210 -3.70 6.16 -20.58
N ILE A 211 -4.56 6.79 -21.38
CA ILE A 211 -4.45 6.88 -22.82
C ILE A 211 -4.41 8.37 -23.16
N PRO A 212 -3.23 9.01 -23.15
CA PRO A 212 -3.08 10.41 -23.51
C PRO A 212 -3.62 10.68 -24.92
N ASP A 213 -3.97 11.93 -25.22
CA ASP A 213 -4.59 12.32 -26.49
C ASP A 213 -3.69 12.08 -27.71
N GLU A 214 -2.36 12.13 -27.52
CA GLU A 214 -1.36 11.81 -28.53
C GLU A 214 -1.28 10.30 -28.85
N TYR A 215 -1.81 9.45 -27.97
CA TYR A 215 -1.88 8.01 -28.15
C TYR A 215 -3.32 7.58 -28.47
N ASN A 216 -3.43 6.37 -29.01
CA ASN A 216 -4.69 5.64 -29.05
C ASN A 216 -4.47 4.31 -28.34
N ALA A 217 -5.54 3.56 -28.08
CA ALA A 217 -5.39 2.32 -27.35
C ALA A 217 -4.49 1.32 -28.08
N SER A 218 -4.34 1.41 -29.41
CA SER A 218 -3.48 0.52 -30.21
C SER A 218 -2.00 0.87 -30.15
N SER A 219 -1.64 1.93 -29.41
CA SER A 219 -0.25 2.26 -29.15
C SER A 219 0.42 1.11 -28.41
N PRO A 220 1.62 0.66 -28.84
CA PRO A 220 2.38 -0.38 -28.13
C PRO A 220 2.51 -0.10 -26.65
N VAL A 221 2.80 1.15 -26.27
CA VAL A 221 2.94 1.56 -24.86
C VAL A 221 1.64 1.32 -24.08
N VAL A 222 0.48 1.64 -24.65
CA VAL A 222 -0.81 1.46 -23.97
C VAL A 222 -1.15 -0.03 -23.81
N ILE A 223 -0.85 -0.84 -24.82
CA ILE A 223 -1.05 -2.29 -24.78
C ILE A 223 -0.11 -2.94 -23.75
N GLU A 224 1.17 -2.55 -23.78
CA GLU A 224 2.20 -3.00 -22.83
C GLU A 224 1.79 -2.66 -21.40
N THR A 225 1.33 -1.43 -21.13
CA THR A 225 0.82 -1.04 -19.82
C THR A 225 -0.42 -1.85 -19.44
N PHE A 226 -1.36 -2.07 -20.35
CA PHE A 226 -2.54 -2.90 -20.04
C PHE A 226 -2.15 -4.33 -19.64
N TYR A 227 -1.19 -4.94 -20.34
CA TYR A 227 -0.69 -6.27 -19.99
C TYR A 227 0.06 -6.28 -18.65
N HIS A 228 0.87 -5.24 -18.40
CA HIS A 228 1.56 -5.02 -17.13
C HIS A 228 0.55 -4.98 -15.97
N GLU A 229 -0.42 -4.08 -16.02
CA GLU A 229 -1.40 -3.91 -14.94
C GLU A 229 -2.31 -5.13 -14.77
N TYR A 230 -2.70 -5.77 -15.88
CA TYR A 230 -3.50 -7.00 -15.82
C TYR A 230 -2.73 -8.16 -15.18
N SER A 231 -1.39 -8.20 -15.34
CA SER A 231 -0.55 -9.21 -14.70
C SER A 231 -0.49 -9.04 -13.18
N HIS A 232 -0.55 -7.82 -12.64
CA HIS A 232 -0.62 -7.57 -11.19
C HIS A 232 -1.90 -8.17 -10.59
N TYR A 233 -3.05 -7.91 -11.23
CA TYR A 233 -4.32 -8.54 -10.86
C TYR A 233 -4.21 -10.07 -10.89
N TYR A 234 -3.64 -10.61 -11.96
CA TYR A 234 -3.56 -12.05 -12.17
C TYR A 234 -2.60 -12.73 -11.18
N LEU A 235 -1.49 -12.08 -10.85
CA LEU A 235 -0.55 -12.53 -9.82
C LEU A 235 -1.26 -12.59 -8.48
N GLU A 236 -1.97 -11.54 -8.08
CA GLU A 236 -2.72 -11.53 -6.82
C GLU A 236 -3.67 -12.73 -6.73
N LYS A 237 -4.48 -12.98 -7.76
CA LYS A 237 -5.40 -14.12 -7.77
C LYS A 237 -4.68 -15.46 -7.73
N THR A 238 -3.48 -15.52 -8.30
CA THR A 238 -2.62 -16.69 -8.20
C THR A 238 -2.10 -16.88 -6.77
N LEU A 239 -1.67 -15.82 -6.10
CA LEU A 239 -1.22 -15.86 -4.71
C LEU A 239 -2.36 -16.24 -3.75
N GLU A 240 -3.56 -15.69 -3.94
CA GLU A 240 -4.78 -16.06 -3.21
C GLU A 240 -5.06 -17.56 -3.36
N LYS A 241 -5.07 -18.06 -4.61
CA LYS A 241 -5.28 -19.48 -4.91
C LYS A 241 -4.24 -20.39 -4.28
N LEU A 242 -2.98 -19.95 -4.24
CA LEU A 242 -1.89 -20.70 -3.61
C LEU A 242 -1.82 -20.50 -2.09
N SER A 243 -2.62 -19.59 -1.52
CA SER A 243 -2.55 -19.16 -0.12
C SER A 243 -1.15 -18.68 0.27
N ILE A 244 -0.57 -17.83 -0.56
CA ILE A 244 0.70 -17.15 -0.33
C ILE A 244 0.39 -15.72 0.05
N GLU A 245 1.01 -15.23 1.11
CA GLU A 245 0.85 -13.83 1.50
C GLU A 245 1.69 -12.94 0.56
N PRO A 246 1.14 -11.84 0.01
CA PRO A 246 1.83 -11.02 -0.98
C PRO A 246 3.21 -10.52 -0.55
N TYR A 247 3.39 -10.19 0.74
CA TYR A 247 4.67 -9.73 1.30
C TYR A 247 5.81 -10.77 1.24
N LYS A 248 5.50 -12.03 0.89
CA LYS A 248 6.52 -13.07 0.68
C LYS A 248 7.12 -13.02 -0.72
N ILE A 249 6.50 -12.29 -1.65
CA ILE A 249 7.00 -12.09 -3.01
C ILE A 249 7.74 -10.75 -3.04
N PRO A 250 9.02 -10.71 -3.44
CA PRO A 250 9.76 -9.46 -3.48
C PRO A 250 9.24 -8.56 -4.60
N ILE A 251 9.26 -7.25 -4.39
CA ILE A 251 8.73 -6.29 -5.36
C ILE A 251 9.45 -6.37 -6.70
N TRP A 252 10.76 -6.54 -6.72
CA TRP A 252 11.49 -6.70 -7.98
C TRP A 252 10.93 -7.85 -8.82
N PHE A 253 10.46 -8.94 -8.20
CA PHE A 253 9.87 -10.04 -8.96
C PHE A 253 8.46 -9.69 -9.44
N ASN A 254 7.67 -9.00 -8.61
CA ASN A 254 6.34 -8.54 -8.98
C ASN A 254 6.39 -7.59 -10.20
N GLU A 255 7.16 -6.50 -10.09
CA GLU A 255 7.31 -5.52 -11.16
C GLU A 255 8.02 -6.12 -12.37
N GLY A 256 9.04 -6.95 -12.15
CA GLY A 256 9.76 -7.63 -13.25
C GLY A 256 8.87 -8.59 -14.03
N LEU A 257 7.97 -9.30 -13.35
CA LEU A 257 6.96 -10.14 -13.99
C LEU A 257 5.97 -9.30 -14.80
N ALA A 258 5.55 -8.15 -14.26
CA ALA A 258 4.63 -7.27 -14.93
C ALA A 258 5.24 -6.63 -16.18
N GLU A 259 6.49 -6.19 -16.12
CA GLU A 259 7.25 -5.76 -17.30
C GLU A 259 7.40 -6.88 -18.32
N TYR A 260 7.79 -8.09 -17.87
CA TYR A 260 7.94 -9.25 -18.77
C TYR A 260 6.62 -9.61 -19.48
N ALA A 261 5.49 -9.55 -18.76
CA ALA A 261 4.16 -9.74 -19.32
C ALA A 261 3.78 -8.59 -20.27
N GLY A 262 4.13 -7.35 -19.92
CA GLY A 262 4.00 -6.15 -20.76
C GLY A 262 4.59 -6.35 -22.15
N TYR A 263 5.83 -6.82 -22.21
CA TYR A 263 6.50 -7.13 -23.47
C TYR A 263 6.09 -8.47 -24.10
N ASN A 264 5.21 -9.25 -23.45
CA ASN A 264 4.84 -10.62 -23.85
C ASN A 264 6.08 -11.50 -24.09
N GLY A 265 7.08 -11.37 -23.22
CA GLY A 265 8.36 -12.10 -23.31
C GLY A 265 9.22 -11.78 -24.55
N LYS A 266 8.86 -10.75 -25.34
CA LYS A 266 9.66 -10.33 -26.50
C LYS A 266 10.99 -9.75 -26.04
N GLU A 267 12.00 -9.91 -26.89
CA GLU A 267 13.31 -9.32 -26.65
C GLU A 267 13.26 -7.81 -26.86
N VAL A 268 13.25 -7.07 -25.75
CA VAL A 268 13.43 -5.62 -25.71
C VAL A 268 14.81 -5.32 -25.17
N LEU A 269 15.62 -4.61 -25.97
CA LEU A 269 16.97 -4.20 -25.61
C LEU A 269 16.92 -2.80 -24.98
N ILE A 270 16.77 -2.77 -23.66
CA ILE A 270 16.81 -1.56 -22.84
C ILE A 270 18.20 -1.45 -22.20
N PRO A 271 18.95 -0.36 -22.38
CA PRO A 271 20.27 -0.23 -21.76
C PRO A 271 20.17 -0.21 -20.23
N LEU A 272 20.77 -1.20 -19.57
CA LEU A 272 20.94 -1.22 -18.10
C LEU A 272 22.36 -0.78 -17.77
N GLN A 273 22.51 0.41 -17.19
CA GLN A 273 23.84 0.98 -16.87
C GLN A 273 24.30 0.67 -15.45
N THR A 274 23.37 0.63 -14.50
CA THR A 274 23.65 0.46 -13.08
C THR A 274 22.56 -0.41 -12.47
N THR A 275 22.95 -1.26 -11.53
CA THR A 275 22.04 -2.12 -10.77
C THR A 275 22.05 -1.75 -9.29
N VAL A 276 20.92 -1.99 -8.63
CA VAL A 276 20.73 -1.93 -7.18
C VAL A 276 20.66 -3.36 -6.64
N SER A 277 21.06 -3.59 -5.39
CA SER A 277 20.92 -4.93 -4.83
C SER A 277 19.45 -5.33 -4.73
N PHE A 278 19.11 -6.56 -5.10
CA PHE A 278 17.77 -7.11 -4.93
C PHE A 278 17.34 -7.18 -3.47
N TYR A 279 18.26 -7.20 -2.50
CA TYR A 279 17.90 -7.05 -1.09
C TYR A 279 17.30 -5.67 -0.76
N ASP A 280 17.69 -4.64 -1.52
CA ASP A 280 17.13 -3.29 -1.41
C ASP A 280 15.86 -3.13 -2.29
N LEU A 281 15.36 -4.20 -2.90
CA LEU A 281 14.17 -4.20 -3.78
C LEU A 281 13.13 -5.24 -3.35
N ILE A 282 13.17 -5.69 -2.09
CA ILE A 282 12.24 -6.70 -1.56
C ILE A 282 10.89 -6.08 -1.18
N ASN A 283 10.89 -4.92 -0.51
CA ASN A 283 9.69 -4.32 0.08
C ASN A 283 9.39 -2.93 -0.51
N PRO A 284 8.15 -2.41 -0.37
CA PRO A 284 7.76 -1.12 -0.96
C PRO A 284 8.64 0.05 -0.53
N GLY A 285 9.08 0.02 0.73
CA GLY A 285 10.00 1.01 1.28
C GLY A 285 11.37 1.02 0.67
N ASP A 286 11.96 -0.15 0.53
CA ASP A 286 13.31 -0.28 0.00
C ASP A 286 13.30 0.09 -1.49
N TRP A 287 12.25 -0.32 -2.23
CA TRP A 287 11.98 0.09 -3.60
C TRP A 287 11.88 1.62 -3.76
N ALA A 288 11.05 2.28 -2.95
CA ALA A 288 10.94 3.73 -2.97
C ALA A 288 12.27 4.44 -2.63
N ASN A 289 12.99 3.94 -1.64
CA ASN A 289 14.31 4.45 -1.29
C ASN A 289 15.32 4.27 -2.44
N ALA A 290 15.23 3.15 -3.18
CA ALA A 290 16.09 2.88 -4.34
C ALA A 290 15.80 3.86 -5.48
N LEU A 291 14.51 4.14 -5.77
CA LEU A 291 14.13 5.17 -6.75
C LEU A 291 14.68 6.56 -6.40
N GLU A 292 14.65 6.93 -5.11
CA GLU A 292 15.13 8.24 -4.65
C GLU A 292 16.67 8.33 -4.68
N LYS A 293 17.37 7.29 -4.21
CA LYS A 293 18.82 7.32 -4.00
C LYS A 293 19.63 6.92 -5.22
N SER A 294 19.06 6.08 -6.08
CA SER A 294 19.73 5.50 -7.23
C SER A 294 19.08 5.98 -8.52
N THR A 295 19.02 7.30 -8.71
CA THR A 295 18.38 7.94 -9.88
C THR A 295 18.96 7.52 -11.23
N GLU A 296 20.17 6.96 -11.25
CA GLU A 296 20.82 6.41 -12.45
C GLU A 296 20.44 4.93 -12.71
N ALA A 297 19.86 4.24 -11.73
CA ALA A 297 19.45 2.85 -11.84
C ALA A 297 17.97 2.76 -12.25
N ASP A 298 17.71 2.07 -13.36
CA ASP A 298 16.36 1.73 -13.78
C ASP A 298 15.97 0.38 -13.16
N ILE A 299 15.36 0.44 -11.97
CA ILE A 299 15.01 -0.74 -11.19
C ILE A 299 13.87 -1.56 -11.81
N TYR A 300 13.01 -0.95 -12.64
CA TYR A 300 12.00 -1.67 -13.42
C TYR A 300 12.68 -2.47 -14.53
N THR A 301 13.58 -1.84 -15.29
CA THR A 301 14.37 -2.52 -16.31
C THR A 301 15.25 -3.63 -15.72
N GLN A 302 15.89 -3.39 -14.57
CA GLN A 302 16.65 -4.42 -13.86
C GLN A 302 15.77 -5.62 -13.50
N SER A 303 14.58 -5.35 -12.95
CA SER A 303 13.59 -6.36 -12.54
C SER A 303 13.08 -7.17 -13.73
N TYR A 304 12.78 -6.50 -14.85
CA TYR A 304 12.44 -7.14 -16.12
C TYR A 304 13.53 -8.11 -16.58
N TYR A 305 14.78 -7.67 -16.63
CA TYR A 305 15.88 -8.52 -17.08
C TYR A 305 16.11 -9.72 -16.15
N ALA A 306 15.86 -9.56 -14.85
CA ALA A 306 15.94 -10.65 -13.89
C ALA A 306 14.90 -11.74 -14.19
N VAL A 307 13.63 -11.36 -14.38
CA VAL A 307 12.56 -12.31 -14.74
C VAL A 307 12.78 -12.91 -16.12
N LYS A 308 13.19 -12.08 -17.09
CA LYS A 308 13.54 -12.55 -18.44
C LYS A 308 14.66 -13.59 -18.42
N MET A 309 15.74 -13.35 -17.67
CA MET A 309 16.84 -14.29 -17.53
C MET A 309 16.36 -15.62 -16.94
N LEU A 310 15.51 -15.57 -15.90
CA LEU A 310 14.93 -16.77 -15.32
C LEU A 310 14.11 -17.55 -16.35
N ALA A 311 13.25 -16.86 -17.11
CA ALA A 311 12.43 -17.49 -18.15
C ALA A 311 13.28 -18.04 -19.31
N ASP A 312 14.33 -17.33 -19.73
CA ASP A 312 15.21 -17.74 -20.83
C ASP A 312 16.08 -18.95 -20.45
N GLU A 313 16.60 -19.00 -19.20
CA GLU A 313 17.48 -20.08 -18.74
C GLU A 313 16.71 -21.32 -18.25
N PHE A 314 15.54 -21.15 -17.63
CA PHE A 314 14.80 -22.23 -16.95
C PHE A 314 13.41 -22.50 -17.53
N GLY A 315 12.99 -21.77 -18.56
CA GLY A 315 11.64 -21.81 -19.14
C GLY A 315 10.66 -20.92 -18.38
N GLU A 316 9.62 -20.42 -19.06
CA GLU A 316 8.59 -19.55 -18.46
C GLU A 316 7.88 -20.23 -17.26
N GLU A 317 7.83 -21.56 -17.21
CA GLU A 317 7.23 -22.30 -16.10
C GLU A 317 7.93 -22.04 -14.75
N ILE A 318 9.17 -21.54 -14.77
CA ILE A 318 9.91 -21.19 -13.55
C ILE A 318 9.16 -20.16 -12.71
N ILE A 319 8.44 -19.23 -13.35
CA ILE A 319 7.70 -18.16 -12.68
C ILE A 319 6.67 -18.75 -11.71
N LEU A 320 5.78 -19.62 -12.20
CA LEU A 320 4.80 -20.29 -11.35
C LEU A 320 5.45 -21.28 -10.36
N GLN A 321 6.57 -21.92 -10.73
CA GLN A 321 7.28 -22.83 -9.83
C GLN A 321 7.88 -22.11 -8.63
N LEU A 322 8.44 -20.91 -8.82
CA LEU A 322 8.98 -20.06 -7.75
C LEU A 322 7.88 -19.66 -6.77
N LEU A 323 6.72 -19.25 -7.26
CA LEU A 323 5.56 -18.94 -6.41
C LEU A 323 5.17 -20.15 -5.56
N LYS A 324 4.98 -21.32 -6.19
CA LYS A 324 4.61 -22.55 -5.47
C LYS A 324 5.65 -22.97 -4.43
N GLU A 325 6.93 -22.85 -4.76
CA GLU A 325 8.04 -23.21 -3.88
C GLU A 325 8.18 -22.23 -2.71
N THR A 326 7.88 -20.94 -2.91
CA THR A 326 7.92 -19.92 -1.84
C THR A 326 7.09 -20.34 -0.63
N LYS A 327 5.94 -20.98 -0.87
CA LYS A 327 5.10 -21.53 0.21
C LYS A 327 5.78 -22.65 1.00
N ALA A 328 6.54 -23.52 0.32
CA ALA A 328 7.20 -24.67 0.92
C ALA A 328 8.52 -24.29 1.61
N ALA A 329 9.30 -23.42 0.99
CA ALA A 329 10.62 -22.98 1.45
C ALA A 329 10.54 -21.90 2.54
N GLY A 330 9.44 -21.13 2.60
CA GLY A 330 9.21 -20.09 3.60
C GLY A 330 9.66 -18.69 3.18
N SER A 331 10.50 -18.57 2.15
CA SER A 331 10.88 -17.30 1.51
C SER A 331 11.05 -17.48 -0.01
N PHE A 332 10.94 -16.37 -0.75
CA PHE A 332 11.16 -16.36 -2.19
C PHE A 332 12.62 -16.63 -2.57
N GLU A 333 13.58 -16.14 -1.78
CA GLU A 333 15.00 -16.37 -2.04
C GLU A 333 15.37 -17.85 -1.93
N GLU A 334 14.86 -18.54 -0.91
CA GLU A 334 15.07 -19.99 -0.77
C GLU A 334 14.37 -20.76 -1.90
N ALA A 335 13.21 -20.28 -2.35
CA ALA A 335 12.54 -20.84 -3.53
C ALA A 335 13.37 -20.66 -4.82
N LEU A 336 13.95 -19.47 -5.02
CA LEU A 336 14.87 -19.18 -6.13
C LEU A 336 16.04 -20.15 -6.09
N LYS A 337 16.75 -20.21 -4.97
CA LYS A 337 17.88 -21.11 -4.78
C LYS A 337 17.53 -22.58 -4.99
N ASN A 338 16.37 -23.03 -4.51
CA ASN A 338 15.93 -24.42 -4.68
C ASN A 338 15.58 -24.78 -6.12
N LYS A 339 15.03 -23.83 -6.90
CA LYS A 339 14.59 -24.08 -8.28
C LYS A 339 15.66 -23.82 -9.34
N THR A 340 16.51 -22.82 -9.13
CA THR A 340 17.49 -22.38 -10.13
C THR A 340 18.93 -22.56 -9.67
N GLY A 341 19.15 -22.72 -8.37
CA GLY A 341 20.47 -22.66 -7.76
C GLY A 341 20.99 -21.24 -7.54
N TYR A 342 20.23 -20.20 -7.89
CA TYR A 342 20.65 -18.81 -7.77
C TYR A 342 20.26 -18.19 -6.43
N THR A 343 21.19 -17.43 -5.86
CA THR A 343 20.89 -16.39 -4.86
C THR A 343 20.57 -15.06 -5.55
N TYR A 344 20.10 -14.08 -4.78
CA TYR A 344 19.90 -12.72 -5.29
C TYR A 344 21.21 -12.10 -5.83
N GLU A 345 22.34 -12.30 -5.15
CA GLU A 345 23.63 -11.80 -5.62
C GLU A 345 24.15 -12.52 -6.87
N GLU A 346 23.72 -13.76 -7.11
CA GLU A 346 24.01 -14.46 -8.36
C GLU A 346 23.18 -13.93 -9.52
N LEU A 347 21.92 -13.61 -9.26
CA LEU A 347 21.03 -12.95 -10.22
C LEU A 347 21.60 -11.57 -10.60
N GLU A 348 21.98 -10.75 -9.62
CA GLU A 348 22.58 -9.43 -9.82
C GLU A 348 23.83 -9.47 -10.70
N ARG A 349 24.73 -10.44 -10.48
CA ARG A 349 25.99 -10.55 -11.23
C ARG A 349 25.82 -10.97 -12.69
N LYS A 350 24.65 -11.52 -13.04
CA LYS A 350 24.35 -11.99 -14.39
C LYS A 350 23.63 -10.93 -15.23
N LEU A 351 23.10 -9.89 -14.59
CA LEU A 351 22.56 -8.68 -15.23
C LEU A 351 23.72 -7.78 -15.66
#